data_AF-A0A3D4PUV5-F1
#
_entry.id   AF-A0A3D4PUV5-F1
#
_cell.length_a   1.000
_cell.length_b   1.000
_cell.length_c   1.000
_cell.angle_alpha   90.00
_cell.angle_beta   90.00
_cell.angle_gamma   90.00
#
_symmetry.space_group_name_H-M   'P 1'
#
loop_
_entity.id
_entity.type
_entity.pdbx_description
1 polymer ?
#
loop_
_entity_poly.entity_id
_entity_poly.type
_entity_poly.pdbx_seq_one_letter_code
_entity_poly.pdbx_strand_id
1 'polypeptide(L)'
;MLSDRLHRRSLLPAAAAVAALVVALSGCTVSAKPTPSPTSTESLYTAADGAGSSANFFFSLLAAGDIAPEIVQIEPAMDLDLEKPLSKLLTREVYSQIQDRPKILSLDDVTVSSNEEDAKASATYELAGSELTDTFDLRLVAEHDNEPWDYAVVIPKEEFGIDATGVELFPADTEYRIHGVDVSAAFHEARGWSDNGEVPRIPAFGGTYPLEITVPGENGFTDTLELQTSTFYGGDGTDGKLTEFAHAHGF
;
A
#
# COMPACT_ATOMS: atom_id res chain seq x y z
N MET A 1 27.12 68.75 2.79
CA MET A 1 27.68 68.11 1.58
C MET A 1 26.51 67.48 0.85
N LEU A 2 25.65 68.17 0.11
CA LEU A 2 25.81 69.11 -1.01
C LEU A 2 26.60 68.53 -2.18
N SER A 3 25.85 68.34 -3.26
CA SER A 3 26.21 68.34 -4.67
C SER A 3 26.70 67.02 -5.27
N ASP A 4 26.25 66.59 -6.45
CA ASP A 4 25.17 67.07 -7.34
C ASP A 4 25.30 66.20 -8.60
N ARG A 5 24.14 65.81 -9.17
CA ARG A 5 23.83 65.90 -10.61
C ARG A 5 24.55 64.95 -11.59
N LEU A 6 23.98 64.58 -12.74
CA LEU A 6 22.89 65.10 -13.58
C LEU A 6 22.24 63.89 -14.28
N HIS A 7 20.90 63.76 -14.28
CA HIS A 7 20.01 64.12 -15.39
C HIS A 7 20.28 63.42 -16.74
N ARG A 8 19.27 62.69 -17.25
CA ARG A 8 18.25 63.30 -18.12
C ARG A 8 17.01 62.42 -18.28
N ARG A 9 15.87 63.06 -18.01
CA ARG A 9 14.49 62.68 -18.37
C ARG A 9 14.27 62.72 -19.88
N SER A 10 13.22 62.03 -20.33
CA SER A 10 12.20 62.45 -21.33
C SER A 10 11.76 61.26 -22.19
N LEU A 11 10.52 60.99 -22.59
CA LEU A 11 9.15 61.50 -22.41
C LEU A 11 8.26 60.40 -23.08
N LEU A 12 7.12 60.02 -22.49
CA LEU A 12 5.97 59.41 -23.19
C LEU A 12 5.41 60.43 -24.22
N PRO A 13 4.73 60.05 -25.35
CA PRO A 13 3.43 59.36 -25.30
C PRO A 13 2.96 58.54 -26.54
N ALA A 14 1.90 57.75 -26.32
CA ALA A 14 0.68 57.51 -27.10
C ALA A 14 0.66 57.28 -28.64
N ALA A 15 -0.05 56.19 -28.98
CA ALA A 15 -1.08 56.03 -30.02
C ALA A 15 -0.71 56.07 -31.52
N ALA A 16 -1.03 54.98 -32.22
CA ALA A 16 -1.96 54.99 -33.35
C ALA A 16 -2.24 53.55 -33.83
N ALA A 17 -3.50 53.15 -33.75
CA ALA A 17 -4.02 52.00 -34.48
C ALA A 17 -4.13 52.35 -35.97
N VAL A 18 -3.67 51.47 -36.85
CA VAL A 18 -4.06 51.46 -38.26
C VAL A 18 -4.44 50.02 -38.61
N ALA A 19 -5.75 49.81 -38.77
CA ALA A 19 -6.29 48.66 -39.46
C ALA A 19 -6.02 48.82 -40.97
N ALA A 20 -5.39 47.83 -41.58
CA ALA A 20 -5.32 47.70 -43.03
C ALA A 20 -5.88 46.33 -43.42
N LEU A 21 -7.12 46.37 -43.88
CA LEU A 21 -7.84 45.29 -44.55
C LEU A 21 -7.27 45.15 -45.97
N VAL A 22 -6.75 43.98 -46.34
CA VAL A 22 -6.48 43.63 -47.75
C VAL A 22 -7.10 42.27 -48.07
N VAL A 23 -8.14 42.34 -48.88
CA VAL A 23 -8.76 41.27 -49.69
C VAL A 23 -8.53 41.78 -51.12
N ALA A 24 -8.02 41.06 -52.13
CA ALA A 24 -8.11 39.64 -52.42
C ALA A 24 -7.18 39.24 -53.60
N LEU A 25 -6.99 37.92 -53.74
CA LEU A 25 -7.03 37.09 -54.96
C LEU A 25 -5.79 36.89 -55.87
N SER A 26 -5.38 35.60 -55.87
CA SER A 26 -5.16 34.71 -57.04
C SER A 26 -3.73 34.30 -57.37
N GLY A 27 -3.45 33.00 -57.20
CA GLY A 27 -2.46 32.28 -58.01
C GLY A 27 -1.77 31.10 -57.32
N CYS A 28 -2.22 29.88 -57.66
CA CYS A 28 -1.52 28.58 -57.51
C CYS A 28 -1.34 28.02 -56.09
N THR A 29 -2.29 27.24 -55.60
CA THR A 29 -2.01 26.24 -54.56
C THR A 29 -1.62 24.92 -55.24
N VAL A 30 -0.38 24.49 -55.03
CA VAL A 30 0.01 23.09 -55.19
C VAL A 30 -0.88 22.29 -54.26
N SER A 31 -1.58 21.27 -54.77
CA SER A 31 -2.33 20.32 -53.94
C SER A 31 -1.34 19.64 -53.00
N ALA A 32 -1.20 20.16 -51.78
CA ALA A 32 -0.43 19.53 -50.74
C ALA A 32 -1.14 18.21 -50.43
N LYS A 33 -0.43 17.11 -50.68
CA LYS A 33 -0.79 15.77 -50.22
C LYS A 33 -1.14 15.90 -48.72
N PRO A 34 -2.26 15.31 -48.22
CA PRO A 34 -2.52 15.34 -46.80
C PRO A 34 -1.30 14.76 -46.09
N THR A 35 -0.59 15.60 -45.36
CA THR A 35 0.42 15.15 -44.41
C THR A 35 -0.32 14.25 -43.44
N PRO A 36 0.07 12.97 -43.26
CA PRO A 36 -0.52 12.20 -42.19
C PRO A 36 -0.29 12.98 -40.90
N SER A 37 -1.39 13.32 -40.21
CA SER A 37 -1.28 13.71 -38.81
C SER A 37 -0.45 12.63 -38.12
N PRO A 38 0.51 12.99 -37.24
CA PRO A 38 1.23 11.98 -36.49
C PRO A 38 0.18 11.07 -35.85
N THR A 39 0.24 9.79 -36.20
CA THR A 39 -0.54 8.74 -35.59
C THR A 39 -0.40 8.90 -34.08
N SER A 40 -1.52 8.86 -33.37
CA SER A 40 -1.62 8.96 -31.93
C SER A 40 -0.41 8.34 -31.24
N THR A 41 0.17 9.05 -30.27
CA THR A 41 1.13 8.50 -29.30
C THR A 41 0.50 7.24 -28.71
N GLU A 42 0.87 6.07 -29.22
CA GLU A 42 0.62 4.82 -28.51
C GLU A 42 1.36 4.96 -27.18
N SER A 43 0.65 4.71 -26.08
CA SER A 43 1.26 4.71 -24.75
C SER A 43 2.49 3.80 -24.78
N LEU A 44 3.61 4.28 -24.26
CA LEU A 44 4.84 3.50 -24.19
C LEU A 44 4.72 2.30 -23.24
N TYR A 45 3.71 2.33 -22.36
CA TYR A 45 3.41 1.30 -21.37
C TYR A 45 1.97 0.83 -21.52
N THR A 46 1.77 -0.48 -21.45
CA THR A 46 0.44 -1.07 -21.36
C THR A 46 -0.05 -1.08 -19.92
N ALA A 47 -1.36 -1.20 -19.72
CA ALA A 47 -1.95 -1.41 -18.40
C ALA A 47 -1.36 -2.63 -17.68
N ALA A 48 -0.99 -3.69 -18.43
CA ALA A 48 -0.34 -4.88 -17.89
C ALA A 48 1.09 -4.58 -17.39
N ASP A 49 1.83 -3.68 -18.05
CA ASP A 49 3.13 -3.22 -17.56
C ASP A 49 2.98 -2.44 -16.24
N GLY A 50 1.92 -1.63 -16.13
CA GLY A 50 1.53 -0.96 -14.89
C GLY A 50 1.26 -1.94 -13.75
N ALA A 51 0.32 -2.85 -13.94
CA ALA A 51 -0.04 -3.86 -12.93
C ALA A 51 1.17 -4.72 -12.51
N GLY A 52 1.99 -5.15 -13.47
CA GLY A 52 3.20 -5.92 -13.19
C GLY A 52 4.27 -5.12 -12.42
N SER A 53 4.44 -3.84 -12.75
CA SER A 53 5.36 -2.94 -12.04
C SER A 53 4.88 -2.70 -10.60
N SER A 54 3.61 -2.39 -10.41
CA SER A 54 3.03 -2.16 -9.08
C SER A 54 3.10 -3.39 -8.18
N ALA A 55 2.83 -4.59 -8.72
CA ALA A 55 3.00 -5.84 -7.99
C ALA A 55 4.45 -6.05 -7.51
N ASN A 56 5.44 -5.88 -8.40
CA ASN A 56 6.85 -6.01 -8.04
C ASN A 56 7.28 -4.95 -7.00
N PHE A 57 6.78 -3.72 -7.15
CA PHE A 57 7.05 -2.65 -6.21
C PHE A 57 6.48 -2.97 -4.83
N PHE A 58 5.24 -3.47 -4.76
CA PHE A 58 4.60 -3.90 -3.51
C PHE A 58 5.44 -4.97 -2.78
N PHE A 59 5.88 -6.04 -3.46
CA PHE A 59 6.75 -7.05 -2.85
C PHE A 59 8.13 -6.50 -2.45
N SER A 60 8.66 -5.52 -3.17
CA SER A 60 9.91 -4.85 -2.79
C SER A 60 9.76 -4.08 -1.49
N LEU A 61 8.62 -3.45 -1.26
CA LEU A 61 8.29 -2.75 -0.02
C LEU A 61 8.04 -3.73 1.13
N LEU A 62 7.43 -4.89 0.87
CA LEU A 62 7.31 -5.98 1.86
C LEU A 62 8.69 -6.45 2.32
N ALA A 63 9.58 -6.76 1.38
CA ALA A 63 10.94 -7.19 1.70
C ALA A 63 11.72 -6.12 2.49
N ALA A 64 11.51 -4.83 2.17
CA ALA A 64 12.13 -3.70 2.86
C ALA A 64 11.52 -3.42 4.26
N GLY A 65 10.33 -3.94 4.56
CA GLY A 65 9.58 -3.63 5.78
C GLY A 65 9.10 -2.17 5.82
N ASP A 66 8.80 -1.58 4.66
CA ASP A 66 8.49 -0.16 4.47
C ASP A 66 7.25 -0.01 3.57
N ILE A 67 6.09 -0.43 4.09
CA ILE A 67 4.85 -0.43 3.30
C ILE A 67 4.20 0.95 3.32
N ALA A 68 3.94 1.48 2.12
CA ALA A 68 3.15 2.69 1.93
C ALA A 68 1.65 2.34 1.88
N PRO A 69 0.75 3.14 2.47
CA PRO A 69 -0.69 2.86 2.45
C PRO A 69 -1.31 2.98 1.04
N GLU A 70 -0.71 3.73 0.12
CA GLU A 70 -1.26 4.00 -1.22
C GLU A 70 -1.15 2.81 -2.20
N ILE A 71 -0.30 1.83 -1.90
CA ILE A 71 -0.08 0.63 -2.72
C ILE A 71 -0.96 -0.56 -2.31
N VAL A 72 -1.78 -0.40 -1.26
CA VAL A 72 -2.61 -1.46 -0.68
C VAL A 72 -4.06 -0.99 -0.59
N GLN A 73 -4.97 -1.84 -1.07
CA GLN A 73 -6.41 -1.65 -0.90
C GLN A 73 -6.98 -2.84 -0.13
N ILE A 74 -7.72 -2.59 0.95
CA ILE A 74 -8.38 -3.66 1.73
C ILE A 74 -9.88 -3.65 1.38
N GLU A 75 -10.36 -4.73 0.77
CA GLU A 75 -11.75 -4.84 0.38
C GLU A 75 -12.63 -5.46 1.48
N PRO A 76 -13.89 -4.99 1.65
CA PRO A 76 -14.66 -4.25 0.64
C PRO A 76 -14.59 -2.72 0.59
N ALA A 77 -13.82 -1.99 1.43
CA ALA A 77 -13.55 -0.54 1.27
C ALA A 77 -12.80 0.08 2.48
N MET A 78 -11.85 -0.63 3.09
CA MET A 78 -11.09 -0.06 4.21
C MET A 78 -9.80 0.56 3.71
N ASP A 79 -9.70 1.88 3.89
CA ASP A 79 -8.41 2.55 3.87
C ASP A 79 -7.66 2.17 5.15
N LEU A 80 -6.39 1.79 4.98
CA LEU A 80 -5.53 1.45 6.08
C LEU A 80 -5.06 2.74 6.78
N ASP A 81 -5.63 3.03 7.95
CA ASP A 81 -5.20 4.14 8.80
C ASP A 81 -4.07 3.67 9.72
N LEU A 82 -2.82 4.00 9.36
CA LEU A 82 -1.60 3.62 10.09
C LEU A 82 -1.48 4.27 11.48
N GLU A 83 -2.28 5.30 11.77
CA GLU A 83 -2.27 5.98 13.06
C GLU A 83 -3.16 5.26 14.10
N LYS A 84 -3.99 4.30 13.68
CA LYS A 84 -4.85 3.53 14.59
C LYS A 84 -4.06 2.41 15.30
N PRO A 85 -4.39 2.10 16.56
CA PRO A 85 -3.70 1.03 17.28
C PRO A 85 -3.73 -0.33 16.56
N LEU A 86 -4.86 -0.73 15.96
CA LEU A 86 -4.93 -1.96 15.16
C LEU A 86 -3.88 -2.05 14.04
N SER A 87 -3.46 -0.93 13.45
CA SER A 87 -2.46 -0.90 12.37
C SER A 87 -1.01 -0.97 12.87
N LYS A 88 -0.78 -1.07 14.18
CA LYS A 88 0.56 -1.01 14.78
C LYS A 88 1.54 -2.02 14.17
N LEU A 89 1.07 -3.22 13.82
CA LEU A 89 1.89 -4.30 13.26
C LEU A 89 2.38 -4.01 11.83
N LEU A 90 1.75 -3.07 11.13
CA LEU A 90 2.15 -2.63 9.78
C LEU A 90 3.17 -1.50 9.81
N THR A 91 3.33 -0.84 10.96
CA THR A 91 4.28 0.26 11.10
C THR A 91 5.70 -0.25 10.91
N ARG A 92 6.56 0.61 10.36
CA ARG A 92 7.99 0.32 10.20
C ARG A 92 8.64 -0.12 11.52
N GLU A 93 8.20 0.41 12.65
CA GLU A 93 8.74 0.04 13.97
C GLU A 93 8.62 -1.46 14.26
N VAL A 94 7.48 -2.07 13.90
CA VAL A 94 7.22 -3.50 14.11
C VAL A 94 7.63 -4.32 12.88
N TYR A 95 7.09 -3.99 11.71
CA TYR A 95 7.23 -4.85 10.53
C TYR A 95 8.68 -4.95 10.03
N SER A 96 9.49 -3.90 10.19
CA SER A 96 10.91 -3.94 9.80
C SER A 96 11.75 -4.92 10.65
N GLN A 97 11.24 -5.38 11.81
CA GLN A 97 11.90 -6.36 12.66
C GLN A 97 11.65 -7.82 12.23
N ILE A 98 10.58 -8.06 11.47
CA ILE A 98 10.21 -9.41 10.99
C ILE A 98 11.25 -9.86 9.96
N GLN A 99 11.93 -10.98 10.20
CA GLN A 99 13.10 -11.35 9.39
C GLN A 99 12.75 -12.13 8.12
N ASP A 100 11.63 -12.82 8.14
CA ASP A 100 11.19 -13.77 7.13
C ASP A 100 10.03 -13.23 6.27
N ARG A 101 10.05 -11.91 6.03
CA ARG A 101 9.07 -11.20 5.20
C ARG A 101 9.02 -11.77 3.77
N PRO A 102 7.86 -11.63 3.08
CA PRO A 102 7.71 -12.07 1.71
C PRO A 102 8.78 -11.48 0.80
N LYS A 103 9.43 -12.36 0.05
CA LYS A 103 10.40 -11.99 -0.97
C LYS A 103 10.01 -12.63 -2.29
N ILE A 104 9.63 -11.80 -3.25
CA ILE A 104 9.24 -12.28 -4.58
C ILE A 104 10.39 -13.01 -5.28
N LEU A 105 10.07 -14.14 -5.90
CA LEU A 105 10.96 -14.96 -6.72
C LEU A 105 10.59 -14.81 -8.20
N SER A 106 9.30 -14.86 -8.51
CA SER A 106 8.75 -14.57 -9.84
C SER A 106 7.38 -13.89 -9.76
N LEU A 107 7.08 -13.12 -10.79
CA LEU A 107 5.75 -12.61 -11.07
C LEU A 107 5.34 -13.13 -12.45
N ASP A 108 4.23 -13.84 -12.50
CA ASP A 108 3.72 -14.55 -13.65
C ASP A 108 2.23 -14.21 -13.89
N ASP A 109 1.71 -14.53 -15.07
CA ASP A 109 0.28 -14.45 -15.41
C ASP A 109 -0.42 -13.11 -15.11
N VAL A 110 0.27 -11.99 -15.33
CA VAL A 110 -0.34 -10.65 -15.23
C VAL A 110 -1.38 -10.47 -16.34
N THR A 111 -2.63 -10.37 -15.93
CA THR A 111 -3.78 -10.18 -16.83
C THR A 111 -4.58 -8.98 -16.40
N VAL A 112 -5.01 -8.17 -17.36
CA VAL A 112 -5.77 -6.95 -17.11
C VAL A 112 -7.15 -7.09 -17.75
N SER A 113 -8.18 -6.60 -17.06
CA SER A 113 -9.55 -6.58 -17.54
C SER A 113 -9.70 -5.69 -18.78
N SER A 114 -10.79 -5.86 -19.53
CA SER A 114 -11.01 -5.07 -20.76
C SER A 114 -11.26 -3.57 -20.52
N ASN A 115 -11.72 -3.20 -19.32
CA ASN A 115 -11.84 -1.80 -18.88
C ASN A 115 -10.55 -1.28 -18.24
N GLU A 116 -9.52 -2.13 -18.11
CA GLU A 116 -8.21 -1.81 -17.53
C GLU A 116 -8.20 -1.39 -16.06
N GLU A 117 -9.37 -1.32 -15.41
CA GLU A 117 -9.52 -0.95 -14.00
C GLU A 117 -9.10 -2.07 -13.04
N ASP A 118 -9.21 -3.34 -13.44
CA ASP A 118 -8.89 -4.48 -12.59
C ASP A 118 -7.81 -5.35 -13.24
N ALA A 119 -6.92 -5.91 -12.44
CA ALA A 119 -5.89 -6.83 -12.89
C ALA A 119 -5.78 -8.02 -11.94
N LYS A 120 -5.17 -9.09 -12.43
CA LYS A 120 -4.85 -10.30 -11.69
C LYS A 120 -3.42 -10.68 -11.98
N ALA A 121 -2.67 -11.03 -10.95
CA ALA A 121 -1.30 -11.51 -11.09
C ALA A 121 -1.09 -12.77 -10.23
N SER A 122 -0.15 -13.61 -10.63
CA SER A 122 0.36 -14.70 -9.80
C SER A 122 1.78 -14.41 -9.38
N ALA A 123 2.10 -14.52 -8.10
CA ALA A 123 3.47 -14.37 -7.61
C ALA A 123 3.91 -15.66 -6.93
N THR A 124 5.14 -16.08 -7.24
CA THR A 124 5.87 -17.05 -6.43
C THR A 124 6.84 -16.30 -5.54
N TYR A 125 6.82 -16.57 -4.24
CA TYR A 125 7.60 -15.84 -3.24
C TYR A 125 8.06 -16.76 -2.10
N GLU A 126 9.14 -16.35 -1.44
CA GLU A 126 9.62 -16.98 -0.21
C GLU A 126 8.98 -16.30 1.01
N LEU A 127 8.46 -17.07 1.96
CA LEU A 127 7.89 -16.63 3.23
C LEU A 127 8.18 -17.68 4.31
N ALA A 128 8.75 -17.28 5.45
CA ALA A 128 9.05 -18.20 6.56
C ALA A 128 9.83 -19.46 6.12
N GLY A 129 10.76 -19.31 5.17
CA GLY A 129 11.56 -20.41 4.62
C GLY A 129 10.82 -21.37 3.69
N SER A 130 9.58 -21.06 3.31
CA SER A 130 8.76 -21.82 2.37
C SER A 130 8.56 -21.04 1.07
N GLU A 131 8.55 -21.74 -0.06
CA GLU A 131 8.15 -21.18 -1.35
C GLU A 131 6.64 -21.35 -1.51
N LEU A 132 5.95 -20.25 -1.80
CA LEU A 132 4.50 -20.17 -1.97
C LEU A 132 4.17 -19.53 -3.31
N THR A 133 3.04 -19.93 -3.89
CA THR A 133 2.51 -19.32 -5.12
C THR A 133 1.06 -18.95 -4.88
N ASP A 134 0.76 -17.66 -4.98
CA ASP A 134 -0.59 -17.14 -4.83
C ASP A 134 -1.01 -16.31 -6.04
N THR A 135 -2.33 -16.23 -6.23
CA THR A 135 -2.95 -15.36 -7.22
C THR A 135 -3.74 -14.29 -6.48
N PHE A 136 -3.53 -13.03 -6.83
CA PHE A 136 -4.15 -11.89 -6.17
C PHE A 136 -4.66 -10.87 -7.20
N ASP A 137 -5.62 -10.08 -6.75
CA ASP A 137 -6.24 -9.03 -7.56
C ASP A 137 -5.50 -7.70 -7.33
N LEU A 138 -5.49 -6.86 -8.36
CA LEU A 138 -5.04 -5.48 -8.27
C LEU A 138 -6.10 -4.57 -8.85
N ARG A 139 -6.16 -3.32 -8.36
CA ARG A 139 -7.06 -2.30 -8.88
C ARG A 139 -6.32 -1.03 -9.24
N LEU A 140 -6.68 -0.45 -10.38
CA LEU A 140 -6.17 0.82 -10.87
C LEU A 140 -6.43 1.93 -9.86
N VAL A 141 -5.37 2.66 -9.51
CA VAL A 141 -5.39 3.84 -8.63
C VAL A 141 -5.20 5.11 -9.43
N ALA A 142 -4.25 5.10 -10.39
CA ALA A 142 -3.96 6.26 -11.21
C ALA A 142 -3.47 5.87 -12.62
N GLU A 143 -4.01 6.56 -13.62
CA GLU A 143 -3.54 6.50 -15.00
C GLU A 143 -2.43 7.53 -15.22
N HIS A 144 -1.47 7.18 -16.07
CA HIS A 144 -0.36 8.04 -16.44
C HIS A 144 -0.16 8.03 -17.97
N ASP A 145 0.17 9.18 -18.54
CA ASP A 145 0.32 9.34 -20.00
C ASP A 145 1.66 8.81 -20.54
N ASN A 146 2.71 8.82 -19.73
CA ASN A 146 4.09 8.48 -20.15
C ASN A 146 4.83 7.60 -19.14
N GLU A 147 4.11 7.03 -18.18
CA GLU A 147 4.64 6.18 -17.11
C GLU A 147 3.70 4.96 -16.96
N PRO A 148 4.17 3.83 -16.42
CA PRO A 148 3.28 2.71 -16.10
C PRO A 148 2.17 3.17 -15.15
N TRP A 149 0.95 2.69 -15.37
CA TRP A 149 -0.20 3.00 -14.50
C TRP A 149 0.00 2.41 -13.10
N ASP A 150 -0.56 3.07 -12.09
CA ASP A 150 -0.47 2.62 -10.71
C ASP A 150 -1.64 1.73 -10.35
N TYR A 151 -1.34 0.51 -9.90
CA TYR A 151 -2.31 -0.42 -9.33
C TYR A 151 -2.02 -0.65 -7.84
N ALA A 152 -3.05 -0.78 -7.03
CA ALA A 152 -2.96 -1.25 -5.65
C ALA A 152 -3.24 -2.74 -5.58
N VAL A 153 -2.54 -3.46 -4.70
CA VAL A 153 -2.87 -4.84 -4.38
C VAL A 153 -4.15 -4.87 -3.56
N VAL A 154 -5.13 -5.67 -3.99
CA VAL A 154 -6.41 -5.84 -3.31
C VAL A 154 -6.31 -7.02 -2.36
N ILE A 155 -6.56 -6.76 -1.07
CA ILE A 155 -6.48 -7.77 -0.01
C ILE A 155 -7.88 -8.00 0.57
N PRO A 156 -8.34 -9.27 0.66
CA PRO A 156 -9.58 -9.60 1.34
C PRO A 156 -9.48 -9.25 2.83
N LYS A 157 -10.41 -8.43 3.35
CA LYS A 157 -10.42 -8.04 4.77
C LYS A 157 -10.38 -9.24 5.73
N GLU A 158 -11.12 -10.30 5.42
CA GLU A 158 -11.25 -11.46 6.31
C GLU A 158 -9.97 -12.32 6.38
N GLU A 159 -9.06 -12.16 5.41
CA GLU A 159 -7.79 -12.89 5.37
C GLU A 159 -6.60 -11.98 5.75
N PHE A 160 -6.83 -10.67 5.91
CA PHE A 160 -5.77 -9.72 6.18
C PHE A 160 -5.37 -9.73 7.66
N GLY A 161 -4.10 -10.05 7.93
CA GLY A 161 -3.53 -10.01 9.27
C GLY A 161 -3.70 -11.26 10.13
N ILE A 162 -3.49 -11.08 11.44
CA ILE A 162 -3.38 -12.14 12.44
C ILE A 162 -4.69 -12.25 13.23
N ASP A 163 -5.15 -13.48 13.42
CA ASP A 163 -6.26 -13.78 14.32
C ASP A 163 -5.90 -13.45 15.78
N ALA A 164 -6.71 -12.59 16.38
CA ALA A 164 -6.58 -12.18 17.79
C ALA A 164 -7.61 -12.86 18.69
N THR A 165 -8.37 -13.83 18.19
CA THR A 165 -9.34 -14.60 18.99
C THR A 165 -8.64 -15.29 20.16
N GLY A 166 -9.16 -15.09 21.37
CA GLY A 166 -8.55 -15.54 22.62
C GLY A 166 -7.90 -14.41 23.42
N VAL A 167 -7.72 -13.22 22.82
CA VAL A 167 -7.25 -12.02 23.53
C VAL A 167 -8.18 -11.63 24.69
N GLU A 168 -9.47 -11.95 24.57
CA GLU A 168 -10.51 -11.69 25.56
C GLU A 168 -10.41 -12.61 26.80
N LEU A 169 -9.74 -13.75 26.68
CA LEU A 169 -9.51 -14.69 27.78
C LEU A 169 -8.48 -14.18 28.79
N PHE A 170 -7.56 -13.33 28.32
CA PHE A 170 -6.54 -12.74 29.17
C PHE A 170 -7.07 -11.55 30.01
N PRO A 171 -6.45 -11.26 31.16
CA PRO A 171 -6.71 -10.03 31.91
C PRO A 171 -6.54 -8.77 31.06
N ALA A 172 -7.33 -7.74 31.35
CA ALA A 172 -7.38 -6.51 30.57
C ALA A 172 -6.06 -5.72 30.56
N ASP A 173 -5.20 -5.94 31.54
CA ASP A 173 -3.88 -5.32 31.73
C ASP A 173 -2.71 -6.20 31.24
N THR A 174 -3.00 -7.23 30.44
CA THR A 174 -1.98 -8.07 29.78
C THR A 174 -1.18 -7.25 28.78
N GLU A 175 0.15 -7.29 28.89
CA GLU A 175 1.06 -6.59 27.97
C GLU A 175 1.46 -7.52 26.81
N TYR A 176 1.56 -6.95 25.61
CA TYR A 176 1.93 -7.64 24.39
C TYR A 176 3.12 -6.95 23.72
N ARG A 177 4.18 -7.69 23.41
CA ARG A 177 5.36 -7.17 22.70
C ARG A 177 5.76 -8.05 21.53
N ILE A 178 6.24 -7.42 20.46
CA ILE A 178 6.86 -8.11 19.33
C ILE A 178 8.25 -7.54 19.17
N HIS A 179 9.28 -8.38 19.29
CA HIS A 179 10.69 -7.95 19.28
C HIS A 179 10.98 -6.78 20.26
N GLY A 180 10.32 -6.77 21.42
CA GLY A 180 10.46 -5.72 22.43
C GLY A 180 9.70 -4.41 22.14
N VAL A 181 9.03 -4.30 21.00
CA VAL A 181 8.12 -3.18 20.68
C VAL A 181 6.75 -3.46 21.30
N ASP A 182 6.21 -2.48 22.03
CA ASP A 182 4.88 -2.58 22.63
C ASP A 182 3.78 -2.52 21.55
N VAL A 183 2.98 -3.57 21.51
CA VAL A 183 1.82 -3.71 20.62
C VAL A 183 0.52 -3.89 21.41
N SER A 184 0.54 -3.69 22.73
CA SER A 184 -0.60 -3.93 23.63
C SER A 184 -1.84 -3.17 23.20
N ALA A 185 -1.68 -1.92 22.74
CA ALA A 185 -2.80 -1.11 22.28
C ALA A 185 -3.59 -1.76 21.13
N ALA A 186 -2.93 -2.48 20.21
CA ALA A 186 -3.59 -3.19 19.11
C ALA A 186 -4.45 -4.35 19.63
N PHE A 187 -3.89 -5.16 20.53
CA PHE A 187 -4.58 -6.31 21.13
C PHE A 187 -5.71 -5.88 22.07
N HIS A 188 -5.52 -4.81 22.85
CA HIS A 188 -6.57 -4.24 23.69
C HIS A 188 -7.69 -3.63 22.86
N GLU A 189 -7.36 -2.97 21.74
CA GLU A 189 -8.38 -2.50 20.81
C GLU A 189 -9.17 -3.69 20.27
N ALA A 190 -8.51 -4.72 19.71
CA ALA A 190 -9.17 -5.94 19.21
C ALA A 190 -10.08 -6.60 20.27
N ARG A 191 -9.60 -6.71 21.52
CA ARG A 191 -10.39 -7.17 22.67
C ARG A 191 -11.65 -6.36 22.89
N GLY A 192 -11.61 -5.04 22.72
CA GLY A 192 -12.78 -4.17 22.86
C GLY A 192 -13.93 -4.49 21.90
N TRP A 193 -13.68 -5.25 20.83
CA TRP A 193 -14.70 -5.69 19.88
C TRP A 193 -15.30 -7.06 20.24
N SER A 194 -14.67 -7.84 21.13
CA SER A 194 -15.18 -9.16 21.55
C SER A 194 -16.59 -9.09 22.13
N ASP A 195 -16.92 -7.97 22.80
CA ASP A 195 -18.25 -7.71 23.37
C ASP A 195 -19.36 -7.64 22.29
N ASN A 196 -18.99 -7.43 21.02
CA ASN A 196 -19.91 -7.40 19.88
C ASN A 196 -19.98 -8.76 19.13
N GLY A 197 -19.33 -9.79 19.66
CA GLY A 197 -19.43 -11.17 19.17
C GLY A 197 -18.38 -11.61 18.16
N GLU A 198 -17.45 -10.73 17.75
CA GLU A 198 -16.37 -11.04 16.83
C GLU A 198 -15.12 -10.22 17.16
N VAL A 199 -13.98 -10.91 17.29
CA VAL A 199 -12.68 -10.25 17.47
C VAL A 199 -12.09 -10.01 16.08
N PRO A 200 -11.80 -8.76 15.70
CA PRO A 200 -11.21 -8.50 14.39
C PRO A 200 -9.79 -9.04 14.33
N ARG A 201 -9.38 -9.48 13.13
CA ARG A 201 -7.97 -9.71 12.85
C ARG A 201 -7.19 -8.41 13.02
N ILE A 202 -6.00 -8.49 13.59
CA ILE A 202 -5.08 -7.37 13.69
C ILE A 202 -4.32 -7.29 12.36
N PRO A 203 -4.46 -6.19 11.59
CA PRO A 203 -3.75 -6.02 10.32
C PRO A 203 -2.25 -6.31 10.41
N ALA A 204 -1.78 -7.25 9.59
CA ALA A 204 -0.38 -7.68 9.52
C ALA A 204 -0.10 -8.30 8.13
N PHE A 205 1.13 -8.17 7.64
CA PHE A 205 1.56 -8.81 6.40
C PHE A 205 2.20 -10.19 6.67
N GLY A 206 2.66 -10.85 5.61
CA GLY A 206 3.44 -12.07 5.68
C GLY A 206 4.62 -11.97 6.66
N GLY A 207 4.77 -12.98 7.53
CA GLY A 207 5.97 -13.23 8.33
C GLY A 207 5.69 -13.99 9.63
N THR A 208 6.74 -14.18 10.42
CA THR A 208 6.66 -14.79 11.76
C THR A 208 6.79 -13.72 12.84
N TYR A 209 5.77 -13.63 13.70
CA TYR A 209 5.64 -12.64 14.76
C TYR A 209 5.80 -13.34 16.12
N PRO A 210 6.95 -13.21 16.80
CA PRO A 210 7.11 -13.71 18.17
C PRO A 210 6.42 -12.75 19.13
N LEU A 211 5.20 -13.11 19.54
CA LEU A 211 4.39 -12.35 20.47
C LEU A 211 4.75 -12.73 21.91
N GLU A 212 5.51 -11.88 22.59
CA GLU A 212 5.70 -11.95 24.03
C GLU A 212 4.44 -11.46 24.73
N ILE A 213 3.88 -12.30 25.61
CA ILE A 213 2.66 -12.03 26.38
C ILE A 213 3.06 -12.01 27.85
N THR A 214 2.80 -10.89 28.53
CA THR A 214 3.02 -10.74 29.96
C THR A 214 1.70 -10.51 30.67
N VAL A 215 1.24 -11.54 31.39
CA VAL A 215 0.06 -11.47 32.25
C VAL A 215 0.50 -11.07 33.67
N PRO A 216 0.00 -9.97 34.24
CA PRO A 216 0.38 -9.55 35.58
C PRO A 216 -0.35 -10.34 36.69
N GLY A 217 0.18 -10.28 37.93
CA GLY A 217 -0.47 -10.80 39.13
C GLY A 217 0.19 -12.04 39.75
N GLU A 218 -0.42 -12.58 40.81
CA GLU A 218 0.13 -13.70 41.60
C GLU A 218 0.27 -15.00 40.79
N ASN A 219 -0.61 -15.20 39.81
CA ASN A 219 -0.55 -16.29 38.83
C ASN A 219 -0.15 -15.78 37.43
N GLY A 220 0.50 -14.61 37.38
CA GLY A 220 0.98 -14.01 36.15
C GLY A 220 2.13 -14.81 35.53
N PHE A 221 2.36 -14.61 34.24
CA PHE A 221 3.46 -15.24 33.51
C PHE A 221 3.97 -14.31 32.41
N THR A 222 5.18 -14.59 31.93
CA THR A 222 5.71 -14.04 30.68
C THR A 222 6.16 -15.21 29.83
N ASP A 223 5.58 -15.35 28.64
CA ASP A 223 5.94 -16.39 27.68
C ASP A 223 5.69 -15.90 26.24
N THR A 224 6.22 -16.61 25.25
CA THR A 224 6.20 -16.20 23.85
C THR A 224 5.38 -17.16 22.99
N LEU A 225 4.47 -16.62 22.20
CA LEU A 225 3.70 -17.32 21.18
C LEU A 225 4.21 -16.94 19.78
N GLU A 226 4.55 -17.92 18.95
CA GLU A 226 4.91 -17.67 17.56
C GLU A 226 3.68 -17.65 16.65
N LEU A 227 3.43 -16.48 16.06
CA LEU A 227 2.35 -16.23 15.11
C LEU A 227 2.92 -16.10 13.68
N GLN A 228 2.90 -17.19 12.92
CA GLN A 228 3.30 -17.24 11.51
C GLN A 228 2.11 -17.19 10.55
N THR A 229 2.06 -16.21 9.66
CA THR A 229 1.01 -16.10 8.63
C THR A 229 1.23 -17.07 7.46
N SER A 230 0.17 -17.37 6.70
CA SER A 230 0.20 -18.37 5.61
C SER A 230 0.40 -17.78 4.20
N THR A 231 0.20 -16.48 4.02
CA THR A 231 0.38 -15.76 2.74
C THR A 231 1.12 -14.44 2.92
N PHE A 232 1.47 -13.77 1.81
CA PHE A 232 2.15 -12.46 1.85
C PHE A 232 1.30 -11.35 2.47
N TYR A 233 -0.03 -11.49 2.49
CA TYR A 233 -0.96 -10.52 3.07
C TYR A 233 -1.56 -10.98 4.39
N GLY A 234 -1.26 -12.17 4.88
CA GLY A 234 -1.86 -12.68 6.12
C GLY A 234 -2.33 -14.11 5.96
N GLY A 235 -3.54 -14.42 6.40
CA GLY A 235 -4.14 -15.75 6.26
C GLY A 235 -4.22 -16.55 7.56
N ASP A 236 -4.80 -17.73 7.43
CA ASP A 236 -5.28 -18.62 8.48
C ASP A 236 -4.19 -19.44 9.21
N GLY A 237 -2.91 -19.23 8.89
CA GLY A 237 -1.79 -20.03 9.41
C GLY A 237 -1.66 -20.11 10.93
N THR A 238 -2.30 -19.18 11.66
CA THR A 238 -2.26 -19.08 13.13
C THR A 238 -3.62 -18.98 13.80
N ASP A 239 -4.70 -19.22 13.06
CA ASP A 239 -6.04 -19.03 13.60
C ASP A 239 -6.27 -19.94 14.81
N GLY A 240 -6.82 -19.38 15.88
CA GLY A 240 -7.05 -20.06 17.16
C GLY A 240 -5.82 -20.25 18.05
N LYS A 241 -4.58 -19.98 17.60
CA LYS A 241 -3.38 -20.21 18.41
C LYS A 241 -3.35 -19.40 19.70
N LEU A 242 -3.85 -18.16 19.67
CA LEU A 242 -3.88 -17.32 20.88
C LEU A 242 -4.88 -17.87 21.92
N THR A 243 -6.00 -18.42 21.46
CA THR A 243 -6.96 -19.14 22.31
C THR A 243 -6.34 -20.40 22.91
N GLU A 244 -5.65 -21.22 22.10
CA GLU A 244 -4.94 -22.41 22.60
C GLU A 244 -3.87 -22.06 23.64
N PHE A 245 -3.14 -20.97 23.40
CA PHE A 245 -2.13 -20.44 24.30
C PHE A 245 -2.75 -19.99 25.63
N ALA A 246 -3.86 -19.26 25.60
CA ALA A 246 -4.60 -18.87 26.81
C ALA A 246 -5.00 -20.09 27.66
N HIS A 247 -5.63 -21.09 27.04
CA HIS A 247 -6.04 -22.31 27.71
C HIS A 247 -4.86 -23.10 28.29
N ALA A 248 -3.72 -23.15 27.60
CA ALA A 248 -2.51 -23.82 28.08
C ALA A 248 -1.97 -23.19 29.38
N HIS A 249 -2.23 -21.89 29.60
CA HIS A 249 -1.89 -21.16 30.81
C HIS A 249 -3.04 -21.05 31.83
N GLY A 250 -4.18 -21.70 31.56
CA GLY A 250 -5.31 -21.81 32.48
C GLY A 250 -6.31 -20.65 32.45
N PHE A 251 -6.35 -19.90 31.34
CA PHE A 251 -7.36 -18.87 31.06
C PHE A 251 -8.48 -19.40 30.18
#